data_AF-A0A957VZR6-F1
#
_entry.id   AF-A0A957VZR6-F1
#
_cell.length_a   1.000
_cell.length_b   1.000
_cell.length_c   1.000
_cell.angle_alpha   90.00
_cell.angle_beta   90.00
_cell.angle_gamma   90.00
#
_symmetry.space_group_name_H-M   'P 1'
#
loop_
_entity.id
_entity.type
_entity.pdbx_description
1 polymer ?
#
loop_
_entity_poly.entity_id
_entity_poly.type
_entity_poly.pdbx_seq_one_letter_code
_entity_poly.pdbx_strand_id
1 'polypeptide(L)'
;MCYHKSNYPPIEEPLIAKDAYQILGLPENASPRRIKERYRNLVKCYHPDRWPDPAGRAKAVETFRQISAAYQTLLPVVRQASLSPQERQLNALYEQGQTLYRQKKWTQALAVFTQIIAINPAFKDTLTLLREARRKHQHLLALYNEAEQYLQQRQWSAAKDRFEQVAQSDPNYRETSQKLKRAKRELLRQGFLER
;
A
#
# COMPACT_ATOMS: atom_id res chain seq x y z
N MET A 1 9.01 42.07 -1.58
CA MET A 1 8.83 42.19 -0.12
C MET A 1 8.51 40.82 0.46
N CYS A 2 9.17 40.43 1.54
CA CYS A 2 8.91 39.17 2.25
C CYS A 2 7.63 39.34 3.10
N TYR A 3 6.46 39.02 2.53
CA TYR A 3 5.20 39.02 3.27
C TYR A 3 4.76 37.58 3.57
N HIS A 4 4.62 37.28 4.86
CA HIS A 4 4.06 36.05 5.40
C HIS A 4 3.35 36.43 6.71
N LYS A 5 2.13 35.93 6.89
CA LYS A 5 1.27 36.32 8.01
C LYS A 5 1.79 35.65 9.29
N SER A 6 2.56 36.33 10.13
CA SER A 6 3.11 35.75 11.38
C SER A 6 2.10 35.46 12.50
N ASN A 7 0.80 35.32 12.19
CA ASN A 7 -0.27 35.06 13.17
C ASN A 7 -0.89 33.67 12.98
N TYR A 8 -0.07 32.65 12.77
CA TYR A 8 -0.56 31.27 12.86
C TYR A 8 -0.55 30.84 14.32
N PRO A 9 -1.55 30.06 14.77
CA PRO A 9 -1.57 29.53 16.12
C PRO A 9 -0.29 28.71 16.39
N PRO A 10 0.13 28.58 17.67
CA PRO A 10 1.24 27.71 18.03
C PRO A 10 1.06 26.32 17.43
N ILE A 11 2.12 25.75 16.87
CA ILE A 11 2.04 24.44 16.20
C ILE A 11 1.71 23.36 17.24
N GLU A 12 0.52 22.79 17.14
CA GLU A 12 0.17 21.50 17.74
C GLU A 12 0.47 20.41 16.72
N GLU A 13 1.42 19.51 17.02
CA GLU A 13 1.81 18.44 16.09
C GLU A 13 0.89 17.21 16.26
N PRO A 14 0.45 16.56 15.16
CA PRO A 14 0.81 16.80 13.76
C PRO A 14 -0.09 17.80 13.03
N LEU A 15 0.54 18.72 12.27
CA LEU A 15 -0.14 19.71 11.42
C LEU A 15 -0.86 19.04 10.24
N ILE A 16 -2.13 19.40 10.01
CA ILE A 16 -2.90 18.91 8.85
C ILE A 16 -2.53 19.65 7.56
N ALA A 17 -2.70 18.98 6.41
CA ALA A 17 -2.25 19.49 5.10
C ALA A 17 -2.84 20.86 4.73
N LYS A 18 -4.12 21.10 5.06
CA LYS A 18 -4.79 22.38 4.81
C LYS A 18 -4.07 23.55 5.47
N ASP A 19 -3.70 23.39 6.74
CA ASP A 19 -3.02 24.43 7.51
C ASP A 19 -1.60 24.62 7.01
N ALA A 20 -0.93 23.55 6.58
CA ALA A 20 0.38 23.64 5.95
C ALA A 20 0.37 24.49 4.66
N TYR A 21 -0.66 24.36 3.81
CA TYR A 21 -0.84 25.23 2.65
C TYR A 21 -1.05 26.70 3.06
N GLN A 22 -1.88 26.94 4.08
CA GLN A 22 -2.14 28.28 4.58
C GLN A 22 -0.89 28.94 5.17
N ILE A 23 -0.07 28.20 5.93
CA ILE A 23 1.22 28.66 6.46
C ILE A 23 2.14 29.04 5.30
N LEU A 24 2.30 28.20 4.28
CA LEU A 24 3.11 28.59 3.13
C LEU A 24 2.49 29.74 2.29
N GLY A 25 1.23 30.09 2.53
CA GLY A 25 0.49 31.11 1.79
C GLY A 25 0.16 30.63 0.38
N LEU A 26 -0.21 29.36 0.25
CA LEU A 26 -0.51 28.67 -0.99
C LEU A 26 -1.95 28.13 -0.96
N PRO A 27 -2.60 28.02 -2.13
CA PRO A 27 -3.85 27.27 -2.23
C PRO A 27 -3.60 25.76 -2.09
N GLU A 28 -4.61 25.00 -1.69
CA GLU A 28 -4.51 23.54 -1.47
C GLU A 28 -4.14 22.74 -2.74
N ASN A 29 -4.41 23.30 -3.91
CA ASN A 29 -4.05 22.74 -5.20
C ASN A 29 -2.68 23.23 -5.73
N ALA A 30 -1.86 23.88 -4.89
CA ALA A 30 -0.58 24.41 -5.31
C ALA A 30 0.34 23.29 -5.84
N SER A 31 0.97 23.55 -6.99
CA SER A 31 1.86 22.56 -7.57
C SER A 31 3.08 22.31 -6.67
N PRO A 32 3.63 21.10 -6.66
CA PRO A 32 4.86 20.74 -5.94
C PRO A 32 6.04 21.69 -6.19
N ARG A 33 6.16 22.21 -7.42
CA ARG A 33 7.13 23.25 -7.77
C ARG A 33 6.89 24.53 -6.98
N ARG A 34 5.64 25.00 -6.94
CA ARG A 34 5.24 26.20 -6.19
C ARG A 34 5.41 26.03 -4.68
N ILE A 35 5.16 24.84 -4.14
CA ILE A 35 5.43 24.49 -2.73
C ILE A 35 6.93 24.64 -2.42
N LYS A 36 7.79 23.98 -3.21
CA LYS A 36 9.26 24.06 -3.08
C LYS A 36 9.77 25.49 -3.18
N GLU A 37 9.31 26.24 -4.17
CA GLU A 37 9.72 27.63 -4.41
C GLU A 37 9.31 28.55 -3.26
N ARG A 38 8.06 28.44 -2.80
CA ARG A 38 7.55 29.27 -1.71
C ARG A 38 8.27 28.97 -0.39
N TYR A 39 8.51 27.70 -0.07
CA TYR A 39 9.31 27.31 1.08
C TYR A 39 10.71 27.93 1.04
N ARG A 40 11.44 27.80 -0.08
CA ARG A 40 12.79 28.38 -0.23
C ARG A 40 12.79 29.90 -0.05
N ASN A 41 11.80 30.58 -0.62
CA ASN A 41 11.66 32.04 -0.48
C ASN A 41 11.39 32.43 0.97
N LEU A 42 10.51 31.72 1.67
CA LEU A 42 10.18 31.98 3.07
C LEU A 42 11.37 31.70 4.00
N VAL A 43 12.08 30.58 3.81
CA VAL A 43 13.32 30.26 4.54
C VAL A 43 14.36 31.37 4.35
N LYS A 44 14.57 31.83 3.12
CA LYS A 44 15.50 32.93 2.86
C LYS A 44 15.08 34.22 3.58
N CYS A 45 13.79 34.51 3.66
CA CYS A 45 13.27 35.70 4.33
C CYS A 45 13.33 35.63 5.87
N TYR A 46 13.04 34.47 6.44
CA TYR A 46 12.85 34.26 7.89
C TYR A 46 13.99 33.48 8.56
N HIS A 47 15.15 33.35 7.90
CA HIS A 47 16.33 32.76 8.54
C HIS A 47 16.77 33.61 9.75
N PRO A 48 17.01 33.02 10.93
CA PRO A 48 17.32 33.76 12.16
C PRO A 48 18.57 34.64 12.05
N ASP A 49 19.56 34.25 11.24
CA ASP A 49 20.78 35.05 10.98
C ASP A 49 20.52 36.43 10.37
N ARG A 50 19.36 36.63 9.74
CA ARG A 50 19.00 37.92 9.14
C ARG A 50 18.48 38.94 10.14
N TRP A 51 18.27 38.53 11.40
CA TRP A 51 17.65 39.33 12.44
C TRP A 51 18.66 39.54 13.58
N PRO A 52 19.30 40.72 13.65
CA PRO A 52 20.33 40.99 14.66
C PRO A 52 19.75 41.18 16.06
N ASP A 53 18.56 41.76 16.18
CA ASP A 53 17.92 42.06 17.45
C ASP A 53 17.25 40.81 18.09
N PRO A 54 17.29 40.64 19.43
CA PRO A 54 16.76 39.44 20.08
C PRO A 54 15.27 39.19 19.85
N ALA A 55 14.44 40.23 19.82
CA ALA A 55 12.99 40.10 19.68
C ALA A 55 12.57 39.71 18.25
N GLY A 56 13.17 40.34 17.24
CA GLY A 56 13.02 40.01 15.83
C GLY A 56 13.54 38.61 15.54
N ARG A 57 14.67 38.23 16.13
CA ARG A 57 15.21 36.86 16.04
C ARG A 57 14.23 35.83 16.61
N ALA A 58 13.66 36.06 17.79
CA ALA A 58 12.69 35.14 18.38
C ALA A 58 11.47 34.92 17.48
N LYS A 59 10.92 36.00 16.89
CA LYS A 59 9.82 35.91 15.92
C LYS A 59 10.21 35.17 14.64
N ALA A 60 11.42 35.41 14.14
CA ALA A 60 11.94 34.72 12.97
C ALA A 60 12.11 33.22 13.21
N VAL A 61 12.62 32.82 14.40
CA VAL A 61 12.74 31.41 14.81
C VAL A 61 11.39 30.72 14.84
N GLU A 62 10.37 31.31 15.48
CA GLU A 62 9.05 30.70 15.54
C GLU A 62 8.41 30.59 14.15
N THR A 63 8.52 31.66 13.35
CA THR A 63 8.01 31.66 11.97
C THR A 63 8.72 30.60 11.12
N PHE A 64 10.04 30.47 11.26
CA PHE A 64 10.83 29.45 10.57
C PHE A 64 10.42 28.04 10.98
N ARG A 65 10.11 27.82 12.26
CA ARG A 65 9.58 26.55 12.77
C ARG A 65 8.26 26.20 12.08
N GLN A 66 7.34 27.15 11.98
CA GLN A 66 6.05 26.98 11.30
C GLN A 66 6.21 26.67 9.82
N ILE A 67 7.05 27.42 9.10
CA ILE A 67 7.36 27.18 7.69
C ILE A 67 7.95 25.77 7.47
N SER A 68 8.85 25.36 8.36
CA SER A 68 9.51 24.06 8.29
C SER A 68 8.54 22.91 8.55
N ALA A 69 7.70 23.02 9.59
CA ALA A 69 6.65 22.04 9.89
C ALA A 69 5.66 21.92 8.72
N ALA A 70 5.19 23.05 8.18
CA ALA A 70 4.30 23.06 7.03
C ALA A 70 4.92 22.38 5.79
N TYR A 71 6.19 22.65 5.49
CA TYR A 71 6.86 21.99 4.39
C TYR A 71 7.05 20.49 4.61
N GLN A 72 7.35 20.06 5.85
CA GLN A 72 7.44 18.65 6.20
C GLN A 72 6.11 17.93 6.00
N THR A 73 4.99 18.52 6.41
CA THR A 73 3.64 17.98 6.17
C THR A 73 3.34 17.79 4.69
N LEU A 74 3.79 18.72 3.82
CA LEU A 74 3.57 18.66 2.37
C LEU A 74 4.65 17.88 1.59
N LEU A 75 5.72 17.46 2.26
CA LEU A 75 6.83 16.77 1.62
C LEU A 75 6.43 15.48 0.89
N PRO A 76 5.47 14.65 1.37
CA PRO A 76 4.99 13.48 0.62
C PRO A 76 4.41 13.85 -0.75
N VAL A 77 3.60 14.92 -0.84
CA VAL A 77 3.02 15.43 -2.10
C VAL A 77 4.14 15.83 -3.06
N VAL A 78 5.14 16.53 -2.53
CA VAL A 78 6.28 17.01 -3.30
C VAL A 78 7.15 15.86 -3.82
N ARG A 79 7.37 14.82 -3.00
CA ARG A 79 8.11 13.60 -3.38
C ARG A 79 7.35 12.84 -4.45
N GLN A 80 6.06 12.61 -4.27
CA GLN A 80 5.22 11.85 -5.20
C GLN A 80 5.24 12.43 -6.62
N ALA A 81 5.18 13.76 -6.75
CA ALA A 81 5.23 14.41 -8.05
C ALA A 81 6.63 14.47 -8.68
N SER A 82 7.69 14.26 -7.88
CA SER A 82 9.07 14.22 -8.38
C SER A 82 9.47 12.82 -8.84
N LEU A 83 8.61 11.81 -8.67
CA LEU A 83 8.89 10.43 -9.07
C LEU A 83 9.03 10.31 -10.60
N SER A 84 10.09 9.61 -11.01
CA SER A 84 10.30 9.21 -12.40
C SER A 84 9.14 8.35 -12.92
N PRO A 85 8.93 8.26 -14.25
CA PRO A 85 7.94 7.36 -14.82
C PRO A 85 8.09 5.90 -14.34
N GLN A 86 9.34 5.42 -14.23
CA GLN A 86 9.64 4.07 -13.76
C GLN A 86 9.26 3.86 -12.28
N GLU A 87 9.55 4.81 -11.40
CA GLU A 87 9.14 4.73 -9.99
C GLU A 87 7.62 4.79 -9.83
N ARG A 88 6.93 5.60 -10.63
CA ARG A 88 5.46 5.63 -10.65
C ARG A 88 4.89 4.28 -11.08
N GLN A 89 5.45 3.68 -12.13
CA GLN A 89 5.07 2.34 -12.58
C GLN A 89 5.32 1.28 -11.50
N LEU A 90 6.50 1.27 -10.88
CA LEU A 90 6.85 0.33 -9.80
C LEU A 90 5.90 0.46 -8.60
N ASN A 91 5.58 1.69 -8.18
CA ASN A 91 4.60 1.91 -7.10
C ASN A 91 3.20 1.44 -7.49
N ALA A 92 2.74 1.70 -8.71
CA ALA A 92 1.43 1.24 -9.18
C ALA A 92 1.34 -0.30 -9.23
N LEU A 93 2.36 -0.96 -9.77
CA LEU A 93 2.45 -2.42 -9.78
C LEU A 93 2.47 -2.96 -8.34
N TYR A 94 3.20 -2.32 -7.44
CA TYR A 94 3.28 -2.76 -6.05
C TYR A 94 1.93 -2.69 -5.32
N GLU A 95 1.18 -1.60 -5.49
CA GLU A 95 -0.19 -1.48 -4.96
C GLU A 95 -1.14 -2.52 -5.57
N GLN A 96 -1.02 -2.76 -6.89
CA GLN A 96 -1.78 -3.81 -7.57
C GLN A 96 -1.45 -5.20 -6.99
N GLY A 97 -0.17 -5.52 -6.82
CA GLY A 97 0.30 -6.78 -6.26
C GLY A 97 -0.19 -6.98 -4.82
N GLN A 98 -0.11 -5.94 -3.98
CA GLN A 98 -0.66 -5.97 -2.62
C GLN A 98 -2.17 -6.20 -2.62
N THR A 99 -2.91 -5.52 -3.49
CA THR A 99 -4.37 -5.68 -3.59
C THR A 99 -4.73 -7.12 -3.95
N LEU A 100 -4.04 -7.70 -4.93
CA LEU A 100 -4.21 -9.11 -5.33
C LEU A 100 -3.84 -10.07 -4.19
N TYR A 101 -2.76 -9.76 -3.45
CA TYR A 101 -2.35 -10.54 -2.28
C TYR A 101 -3.40 -10.50 -1.16
N ARG A 102 -3.96 -9.33 -0.84
CA ARG A 102 -5.06 -9.18 0.14
C ARG A 102 -6.32 -9.91 -0.30
N GLN A 103 -6.60 -9.94 -1.60
CA GLN A 103 -7.69 -10.71 -2.21
C GLN A 103 -7.38 -12.22 -2.30
N LYS A 104 -6.24 -12.69 -1.77
CA LYS A 104 -5.78 -14.09 -1.84
C LYS A 104 -5.61 -14.64 -3.27
N LYS A 105 -5.53 -13.75 -4.27
CA LYS A 105 -5.32 -14.11 -5.68
C LYS A 105 -3.83 -14.38 -5.93
N TRP A 106 -3.32 -15.45 -5.32
CA TRP A 106 -1.88 -15.72 -5.24
C TRP A 106 -1.20 -15.75 -6.61
N THR A 107 -1.78 -16.42 -7.61
CA THR A 107 -1.21 -16.50 -8.97
C THR A 107 -1.05 -15.13 -9.62
N GLN A 108 -2.05 -14.25 -9.48
CA GLN A 108 -2.02 -12.91 -10.06
C GLN A 108 -1.02 -12.03 -9.30
N ALA A 109 -1.00 -12.11 -7.97
CA ALA A 109 -0.04 -11.39 -7.14
C ALA A 109 1.42 -11.79 -7.49
N LEU A 110 1.66 -13.09 -7.72
CA LEU A 110 2.96 -13.61 -8.15
C LEU A 110 3.44 -13.01 -9.46
N ALA A 111 2.56 -12.91 -10.46
CA ALA A 111 2.90 -12.33 -11.75
C ALA A 111 3.34 -10.87 -11.60
N VAL A 112 2.56 -10.08 -10.85
CA VAL A 112 2.85 -8.66 -10.60
C VAL A 112 4.14 -8.46 -9.80
N PHE A 113 4.34 -9.22 -8.71
CA PHE A 113 5.57 -9.12 -7.92
C PHE A 113 6.81 -9.56 -8.71
N THR A 114 6.68 -10.57 -9.58
CA THR A 114 7.77 -11.00 -10.46
C THR A 114 8.16 -9.88 -11.44
N GLN A 115 7.16 -9.18 -12.00
CA GLN A 115 7.40 -8.02 -12.87
C GLN A 115 8.15 -6.89 -12.15
N ILE A 116 7.79 -6.61 -10.89
CA ILE A 116 8.49 -5.60 -10.09
C ILE A 116 9.96 -6.00 -9.86
N ILE A 117 10.22 -7.24 -9.45
CA ILE A 117 11.59 -7.74 -9.22
C ILE A 117 12.42 -7.72 -10.51
N ALA A 118 11.81 -8.00 -11.67
CA ALA A 118 12.50 -7.90 -12.95
C ALA A 118 12.92 -6.46 -13.29
N ILE A 119 12.14 -5.45 -12.87
CA ILE A 119 12.46 -4.03 -13.10
C ILE A 119 13.44 -3.51 -12.03
N ASN A 120 13.19 -3.82 -10.76
CA ASN A 120 14.04 -3.43 -9.64
C ASN A 120 13.98 -4.51 -8.53
N PRO A 121 15.03 -5.36 -8.42
CA PRO A 121 15.08 -6.42 -7.41
C PRO A 121 15.05 -5.95 -5.95
N ALA A 122 15.45 -4.72 -5.68
CA ALA A 122 15.51 -4.13 -4.34
C ALA A 122 14.30 -3.24 -4.01
N PHE A 123 13.22 -3.32 -4.78
CA PHE A 123 12.05 -2.48 -4.58
C PHE A 123 11.24 -2.91 -3.34
N LYS A 124 11.33 -2.10 -2.27
CA LYS A 124 10.60 -2.30 -1.00
C LYS A 124 10.77 -3.75 -0.47
N ASP A 125 9.71 -4.35 0.04
CA ASP A 125 9.62 -5.72 0.56
C ASP A 125 9.10 -6.73 -0.50
N THR A 126 9.13 -6.36 -1.79
CA THR A 126 8.53 -7.16 -2.87
C THR A 126 9.08 -8.59 -2.92
N LEU A 127 10.37 -8.79 -2.64
CA LEU A 127 10.97 -10.12 -2.64
C LEU A 127 10.39 -11.02 -1.54
N THR A 128 10.11 -10.45 -0.37
CA THR A 128 9.47 -11.17 0.76
C THR A 128 8.04 -11.53 0.38
N LEU A 129 7.26 -10.56 -0.12
CA LEU A 129 5.89 -10.78 -0.57
C LEU A 129 5.81 -11.83 -1.70
N LEU A 130 6.74 -11.81 -2.64
CA LEU A 130 6.85 -12.80 -3.71
C LEU A 130 7.04 -14.21 -3.15
N ARG A 131 7.97 -14.39 -2.20
CA ARG A 131 8.24 -15.70 -1.58
C ARG A 131 7.04 -16.22 -0.81
N GLU A 132 6.36 -15.36 -0.06
CA GLU A 132 5.15 -15.71 0.68
C GLU A 132 4.01 -16.11 -0.26
N ALA A 133 3.75 -15.29 -1.28
CA ALA A 133 2.74 -15.59 -2.29
C ALA A 133 3.03 -16.93 -2.99
N ARG A 134 4.30 -17.28 -3.22
CA ARG A 134 4.69 -18.57 -3.83
C ARG A 134 4.32 -19.73 -2.92
N ARG A 135 4.67 -19.64 -1.63
CA ARG A 135 4.33 -20.67 -0.64
C ARG A 135 2.82 -20.87 -0.52
N LYS A 136 2.06 -19.77 -0.42
CA LYS A 136 0.59 -19.84 -0.33
C LYS A 136 -0.03 -20.43 -1.60
N HIS A 137 0.46 -20.05 -2.78
CA HIS A 137 0.02 -20.64 -4.04
C HIS A 137 0.32 -22.13 -4.12
N GLN A 138 1.54 -22.55 -3.76
CA GLN A 138 1.95 -23.96 -3.76
C GLN A 138 1.11 -24.79 -2.80
N HIS A 139 0.84 -24.28 -1.60
CA HIS A 139 -0.03 -24.96 -0.64
C HIS A 139 -1.46 -25.11 -1.17
N LEU A 140 -2.04 -24.05 -1.75
CA LEU A 140 -3.36 -24.10 -2.37
C LEU A 140 -3.42 -25.13 -3.50
N LEU A 141 -2.38 -25.19 -4.34
CA LEU A 141 -2.26 -26.17 -5.41
C LEU A 141 -2.15 -27.60 -4.87
N ALA A 142 -1.38 -27.81 -3.81
CA ALA A 142 -1.24 -29.12 -3.16
C ALA A 142 -2.58 -29.61 -2.61
N LEU A 143 -3.29 -28.77 -1.83
CA LEU A 143 -4.62 -29.09 -1.32
C LEU A 143 -5.61 -29.43 -2.44
N TYR A 144 -5.59 -28.67 -3.54
CA TYR A 144 -6.45 -28.94 -4.68
C TYR A 144 -6.12 -30.29 -5.34
N ASN A 145 -4.83 -30.59 -5.56
CA ASN A 145 -4.41 -31.84 -6.18
C ASN A 145 -4.74 -33.05 -5.28
N GLU A 146 -4.55 -32.93 -3.96
CA GLU A 146 -4.99 -33.94 -2.98
C GLU A 146 -6.51 -34.18 -3.07
N ALA A 147 -7.30 -33.10 -3.15
CA ALA A 147 -8.75 -33.19 -3.29
C ALA A 147 -9.18 -33.92 -4.58
N GLU A 148 -8.51 -33.64 -5.70
CA GLU A 148 -8.72 -34.35 -6.98
C GLU A 148 -8.39 -35.84 -6.86
N GLN A 149 -7.27 -36.19 -6.22
CA GLN A 149 -6.88 -37.59 -6.02
C GLN A 149 -7.92 -38.34 -5.17
N TYR A 150 -8.41 -37.73 -4.09
CA TYR A 150 -9.47 -38.32 -3.28
C TYR A 150 -10.78 -38.48 -4.05
N LEU A 151 -11.13 -37.54 -4.94
CA LEU A 151 -12.29 -37.71 -5.84
C LEU A 151 -12.12 -38.91 -6.76
N GLN A 152 -10.94 -39.09 -7.36
CA GLN A 152 -10.66 -40.22 -8.25
C GLN A 152 -10.74 -41.56 -7.51
N GLN A 153 -10.27 -41.59 -6.26
CA GLN A 153 -10.31 -42.76 -5.38
C GLN A 153 -11.68 -42.98 -4.72
N ARG A 154 -12.69 -42.15 -5.03
CA ARG A 154 -14.02 -42.18 -4.40
C ARG A 154 -14.02 -41.97 -2.88
N GLN A 155 -12.97 -41.37 -2.34
CA GLN A 155 -12.87 -41.00 -0.93
C GLN A 155 -13.58 -39.66 -0.71
N TRP A 156 -14.92 -39.67 -0.77
CA TRP A 156 -15.73 -38.44 -0.83
C TRP A 156 -15.59 -37.53 0.39
N SER A 157 -15.44 -38.11 1.58
CA SER A 157 -15.24 -37.35 2.82
C SER A 157 -13.93 -36.57 2.80
N ALA A 158 -12.81 -37.25 2.51
CA ALA A 158 -11.50 -36.62 2.41
C ALA A 158 -11.44 -35.58 1.28
N ALA A 159 -12.04 -35.88 0.13
CA ALA A 159 -12.16 -34.93 -0.99
C ALA A 159 -12.92 -33.66 -0.59
N LYS A 160 -14.08 -33.80 0.09
CA LYS A 160 -14.86 -32.68 0.61
C LYS A 160 -14.00 -31.81 1.51
N ASP A 161 -13.32 -32.38 2.49
CA ASP A 161 -12.57 -31.63 3.49
C ASP A 161 -11.39 -30.86 2.86
N ARG A 162 -10.67 -31.47 1.90
CA ARG A 162 -9.61 -30.78 1.15
C ARG A 162 -10.17 -29.63 0.30
N PHE A 163 -11.26 -29.83 -0.43
CA PHE A 163 -11.88 -28.74 -1.20
C PHE A 163 -12.45 -27.64 -0.32
N GLU A 164 -12.92 -27.93 0.90
CA GLU A 164 -13.33 -26.90 1.87
C GLU A 164 -12.14 -26.02 2.28
N GLN A 165 -10.96 -26.61 2.53
CA GLN A 165 -9.74 -25.86 2.81
C GLN A 165 -9.29 -24.99 1.62
N VAL A 166 -9.40 -25.53 0.39
CA VAL A 166 -9.16 -24.76 -0.84
C VAL A 166 -10.14 -23.58 -0.92
N ALA A 167 -11.43 -23.81 -0.73
CA ALA A 167 -12.46 -22.78 -0.82
C ALA A 167 -12.34 -21.71 0.28
N GLN A 168 -11.88 -22.07 1.48
CA GLN A 168 -11.60 -21.12 2.56
C GLN A 168 -10.40 -20.21 2.23
N SER A 169 -9.44 -20.76 1.48
CA SER A 169 -8.26 -20.05 1.01
C SER A 169 -8.58 -19.17 -0.21
N ASP A 170 -9.25 -19.70 -1.22
CA ASP A 170 -9.72 -18.99 -2.41
C ASP A 170 -11.03 -19.64 -2.91
N PRO A 171 -12.19 -19.02 -2.63
CA PRO A 171 -13.49 -19.55 -3.03
C PRO A 171 -13.66 -19.73 -4.55
N ASN A 172 -12.93 -18.96 -5.35
CA ASN A 172 -13.01 -18.92 -6.80
C ASN A 172 -11.87 -19.69 -7.48
N TYR A 173 -11.12 -20.49 -6.72
CA TYR A 173 -10.00 -21.26 -7.27
C TYR A 173 -10.49 -22.38 -8.19
N ARG A 174 -10.28 -22.21 -9.50
CA ARG A 174 -10.63 -23.21 -10.53
C ARG A 174 -12.10 -23.68 -10.37
N GLU A 175 -12.33 -24.99 -10.43
CA GLU A 175 -13.66 -25.61 -10.33
C GLU A 175 -14.00 -26.05 -8.90
N THR A 176 -13.31 -25.52 -7.88
CA THR A 176 -13.42 -25.98 -6.48
C THR A 176 -14.86 -26.01 -6.00
N SER A 177 -15.66 -24.97 -6.25
CA SER A 177 -17.06 -24.92 -5.80
C SER A 177 -17.92 -26.03 -6.42
N GLN A 178 -17.70 -26.36 -7.70
CA GLN A 178 -18.46 -27.39 -8.40
C GLN A 178 -18.05 -28.79 -7.91
N LYS A 179 -16.74 -29.01 -7.75
CA LYS A 179 -16.19 -30.29 -7.29
C LYS A 179 -16.50 -30.56 -5.82
N LEU A 180 -16.53 -29.53 -4.99
CA LEU A 180 -17.00 -29.63 -3.61
C LEU A 180 -18.47 -30.05 -3.53
N LYS A 181 -19.35 -29.43 -4.33
CA LYS A 181 -20.77 -29.83 -4.42
C LYS A 181 -20.91 -31.29 -4.84
N ARG A 182 -20.11 -31.73 -5.82
CA ARG A 182 -20.07 -33.13 -6.26
C ARG A 182 -19.65 -34.06 -5.11
N ALA A 183 -18.54 -33.77 -4.43
CA ALA A 183 -18.06 -34.58 -3.31
C ALA A 183 -19.12 -34.72 -2.20
N LYS A 184 -19.79 -33.62 -1.82
CA LYS A 184 -20.87 -33.64 -0.83
C LYS A 184 -22.05 -34.53 -1.24
N ARG A 185 -22.45 -34.47 -2.51
CA ARG A 185 -23.57 -35.29 -3.02
C ARG A 185 -23.24 -36.78 -3.02
N GLU A 186 -22.04 -37.17 -3.46
CA GLU A 186 -21.65 -38.58 -3.48
C GLU A 186 -21.44 -39.13 -2.06
N LEU A 187 -20.91 -38.32 -1.13
CA LEU A 187 -20.80 -38.68 0.29
C LEU A 187 -22.17 -39.01 0.91
N LEU A 188 -23.18 -38.17 0.64
CA LEU A 188 -24.54 -38.43 1.13
C LEU A 188 -25.08 -39.75 0.58
N ARG A 189 -24.93 -40.00 -0.73
CA ARG A 189 -25.37 -41.26 -1.36
C ARG A 189 -24.72 -42.48 -0.75
N GLN A 190 -23.41 -42.42 -0.49
CA GLN A 190 -22.69 -43.51 0.16
C GLN A 190 -23.28 -43.81 1.55
N GLY A 191 -23.52 -42.79 2.36
CA GLY A 191 -24.11 -42.96 3.70
C GLY A 191 -25.56 -43.47 3.71
N PHE A 192 -26.29 -43.38 2.60
CA PHE A 192 -27.60 -44.02 2.44
C PHE A 192 -27.51 -45.49 1.99
N LEU A 193 -26.45 -45.87 1.28
CA LEU A 193 -26.23 -47.25 0.82
C LEU A 193 -25.62 -48.17 1.90
N GLU A 194 -25.01 -47.57 2.93
CA GLU A 194 -24.36 -48.28 4.05
C GLU A 194 -25.26 -48.45 5.29
N ARG A 195 -26.54 -48.02 5.24
CA ARG A 195 -27.56 -48.20 6.28
C ARG A 195 -28.55 -49.29 5.91
#